data_AF-A0A947J178-F1
#
_entry.id   AF-A0A947J178-F1
#
_cell.length_a   1.000
_cell.length_b   1.000
_cell.length_c   1.000
_cell.angle_alpha   90.00
_cell.angle_beta   90.00
_cell.angle_gamma   90.00
#
_symmetry.space_group_name_H-M   'P 1'
#
loop_
_entity.id
_entity.type
_entity.pdbx_description
1 polymer ?
#
loop_
_entity_poly.entity_id
_entity_poly.type
_entity_poly.pdbx_seq_one_letter_code
_entity_poly.pdbx_strand_id
1 'polypeptide(L)'
;QNLSYKTSFNIFYILHPTHVVLSALVTTSMYKLHKHKGGRRKCSIWALLLIGYIGSVGIATLSDSLIPYLGEVLLALPNRGIHIGFIEKWWLINPLALLGIGIAYFRPSTKFPHAGHVLLSTWASLFHIIMAMGRSINSMTYLIIFIFLFLSVWVPCCLSDIIFPLIFVKK
;
A
#
# COMPACT_ATOMS: atom_id res chain seq x y z
N GLN A 1 -19.27 -15.63 11.21
CA GLN A 1 -19.69 -15.99 9.84
C GLN A 1 -18.44 -16.02 8.98
N ASN A 2 -18.12 -17.13 8.31
CA ASN A 2 -16.99 -17.17 7.39
C ASN A 2 -17.37 -16.38 6.13
N LEU A 3 -16.69 -15.27 5.85
CA LEU A 3 -16.82 -14.60 4.57
C LEU A 3 -16.41 -15.59 3.46
N SER A 4 -17.18 -15.65 2.38
CA SER A 4 -16.79 -16.44 1.21
C SER A 4 -15.50 -15.86 0.59
N TYR A 5 -14.60 -16.72 0.13
CA TYR A 5 -13.37 -16.35 -0.59
C TYR A 5 -13.63 -15.27 -1.66
N LYS A 6 -14.69 -15.43 -2.45
CA LYS A 6 -15.07 -14.50 -3.52
C LYS A 6 -15.38 -13.09 -3.00
N THR A 7 -16.03 -13.00 -1.84
CA THR A 7 -16.37 -11.70 -1.23
C THR A 7 -15.12 -10.99 -0.74
N SER A 8 -14.25 -11.71 -0.02
CA SER A 8 -12.98 -11.14 0.47
C SER A 8 -12.05 -10.74 -0.68
N PHE A 9 -12.04 -11.51 -1.78
CA PHE A 9 -11.30 -11.19 -3.00
C PHE A 9 -11.78 -9.90 -3.66
N ASN A 10 -13.09 -9.73 -3.79
CA ASN A 10 -13.66 -8.51 -4.34
C ASN A 10 -13.34 -7.30 -3.47
N ILE A 11 -13.45 -7.43 -2.14
CA ILE A 11 -13.13 -6.35 -1.21
C ILE A 11 -11.65 -5.98 -1.30
N PHE A 12 -10.74 -6.96 -1.32
CA PHE A 12 -9.31 -6.74 -1.54
C PHE A 12 -9.07 -5.94 -2.82
N TYR A 13 -9.69 -6.34 -3.94
CA TYR A 13 -9.53 -5.66 -5.22
C TYR A 13 -10.29 -4.33 -5.37
N ILE A 14 -11.06 -3.90 -4.36
CA ILE A 14 -11.60 -2.54 -4.26
C ILE A 14 -10.67 -1.67 -3.40
N LEU A 15 -10.20 -2.22 -2.27
CA LEU A 15 -9.36 -1.50 -1.32
C LEU A 15 -7.94 -1.30 -1.84
N HIS A 16 -7.35 -2.32 -2.45
CA HIS A 16 -5.96 -2.30 -2.91
C HIS A 16 -5.72 -1.21 -3.97
N PRO A 17 -6.50 -1.11 -5.07
CA PRO A 17 -6.30 -0.03 -6.03
C PRO A 17 -6.49 1.36 -5.41
N THR A 18 -7.47 1.51 -4.51
CA THR A 18 -7.71 2.78 -3.81
C THR A 18 -6.53 3.16 -2.92
N HIS A 19 -5.95 2.20 -2.19
CA HIS A 19 -4.75 2.44 -1.39
C HIS A 19 -3.58 2.87 -2.29
N VAL A 20 -3.39 2.25 -3.46
CA VAL A 20 -2.29 2.56 -4.39
C VAL A 20 -2.39 4.02 -4.84
N VAL A 21 -3.58 4.50 -5.20
CA VAL A 21 -3.80 5.93 -5.54
C VAL A 21 -3.36 6.84 -4.39
N LEU A 22 -3.78 6.52 -3.15
CA LEU A 22 -3.45 7.33 -1.99
C LEU A 22 -1.96 7.30 -1.67
N SER A 23 -1.31 6.13 -1.74
CA SER A 23 0.14 6.00 -1.52
C SER A 23 0.93 6.81 -2.55
N ALA A 24 0.58 6.69 -3.83
CA ALA A 24 1.21 7.46 -4.91
C ALA A 24 1.03 8.97 -4.71
N LEU A 25 -0.16 9.39 -4.28
CA LEU A 25 -0.47 10.78 -3.95
C LEU A 25 0.38 11.28 -2.77
N VAL A 26 0.44 10.56 -1.66
CA VAL A 26 1.19 10.95 -0.46
C VAL A 26 2.69 11.00 -0.75
N THR A 27 3.24 9.92 -1.29
CA THR A 27 4.66 9.76 -1.59
C THR A 27 5.14 10.89 -2.49
N THR A 28 4.40 11.16 -3.57
CA THR A 28 4.72 12.25 -4.51
C THR A 28 4.56 13.63 -3.86
N SER A 29 3.50 13.82 -3.07
CA SER A 29 3.25 15.08 -2.37
C SER A 29 4.32 15.39 -1.33
N MET A 30 4.77 14.39 -0.58
CA MET A 30 5.85 14.52 0.41
C MET A 30 7.14 14.97 -0.24
N TYR A 31 7.56 14.34 -1.35
CA TYR A 31 8.74 14.78 -2.09
C TYR A 31 8.57 16.22 -2.63
N LYS A 32 7.44 16.51 -3.31
CA LYS A 32 7.20 17.81 -3.95
C LYS A 32 7.18 18.97 -2.93
N LEU A 33 6.47 18.79 -1.82
CA LEU A 33 6.32 19.83 -0.80
C LEU A 33 7.66 20.13 -0.10
N HIS A 34 8.45 19.09 0.21
CA HIS A 34 9.73 19.27 0.89
C HIS A 34 10.81 19.81 -0.06
N LYS A 35 10.82 19.39 -1.33
CA LYS A 35 11.72 19.97 -2.34
C LYS A 35 11.44 21.44 -2.59
N HIS A 36 10.18 21.88 -2.53
CA HIS A 36 9.82 23.29 -2.69
C HIS A 36 10.25 24.15 -1.49
N LYS A 37 10.26 23.59 -0.27
CA LYS A 37 10.75 24.28 0.93
C LYS A 37 12.27 24.51 0.91
N GLY A 38 13.04 23.62 0.28
CA GLY A 38 14.51 23.70 0.17
C GLY A 38 15.06 24.65 -0.91
N GLY A 39 14.23 25.53 -1.48
CA GLY A 39 14.62 26.48 -2.53
C GLY A 39 13.95 26.19 -3.87
N ARG A 40 13.45 27.26 -4.52
CA ARG A 40 12.59 27.28 -5.73
C ARG A 40 13.20 26.60 -6.96
N ARG A 41 13.32 25.27 -6.96
CA ARG A 41 13.64 24.48 -8.17
C ARG A 41 12.40 23.77 -8.68
N LYS A 42 12.20 23.89 -10.00
CA LYS A 42 11.21 23.12 -10.77
C LYS A 42 11.42 21.64 -10.46
N CYS A 43 10.42 20.97 -9.89
CA CYS A 43 10.48 19.53 -9.68
C CYS A 43 10.47 18.86 -11.05
N SER A 44 11.50 18.08 -11.36
CA SER A 44 11.50 17.26 -12.58
C SER A 44 10.32 16.29 -12.54
N ILE A 45 9.51 16.30 -13.59
CA ILE A 45 8.37 15.38 -13.74
C ILE A 45 8.84 13.92 -13.66
N TRP A 46 10.02 13.62 -14.20
CA TRP A 46 10.63 12.29 -14.10
C TRP A 46 10.90 11.87 -12.66
N ALA A 47 11.35 12.79 -11.81
CA ALA A 47 11.58 12.48 -10.40
C ALA A 47 10.25 12.24 -9.66
N LEU A 48 9.19 12.99 -9.99
CA LEU A 48 7.86 12.76 -9.41
C LEU A 48 7.30 11.39 -9.82
N LEU A 49 7.44 11.03 -11.10
CA LEU A 49 7.00 9.73 -11.62
C LEU A 49 7.77 8.58 -10.96
N LEU A 50 9.10 8.63 -10.93
CA LEU A 50 9.91 7.55 -10.35
C LEU A 50 9.67 7.39 -8.85
N ILE A 51 9.72 8.48 -8.08
CA ILE A 51 9.54 8.42 -6.63
C ILE A 51 8.12 7.99 -6.29
N GLY A 52 7.11 8.59 -6.92
CA GLY A 52 5.71 8.24 -6.69
C GLY A 52 5.38 6.80 -7.06
N TYR A 53 5.86 6.33 -8.22
CA TYR A 53 5.57 4.98 -8.70
C TYR A 53 6.29 3.91 -7.90
N ILE A 54 7.60 4.07 -7.65
CA ILE A 54 8.39 3.10 -6.89
C ILE A 54 7.91 3.04 -5.43
N GLY A 55 7.70 4.19 -4.79
CA GLY A 55 7.20 4.24 -3.42
C GLY A 55 5.79 3.67 -3.31
N SER A 56 4.91 3.91 -4.29
CA SER A 56 3.57 3.36 -4.25
C SER A 56 3.49 1.88 -4.63
N VAL A 57 3.79 1.53 -5.89
CA VAL A 57 3.59 0.17 -6.41
C VAL A 57 4.54 -0.83 -5.76
N GLY A 58 5.79 -0.42 -5.54
CA GLY A 58 6.78 -1.27 -4.88
C GLY A 58 6.36 -1.65 -3.46
N ILE A 59 5.89 -0.66 -2.68
CA ILE A 59 5.51 -0.90 -1.29
C ILE A 59 4.13 -1.53 -1.17
N ALA A 60 3.16 -1.13 -1.99
CA ALA A 60 1.88 -1.82 -2.13
C ALA A 60 2.07 -3.33 -2.37
N THR A 61 3.00 -3.71 -3.24
CA THR A 61 3.30 -5.11 -3.53
C THR A 61 3.93 -5.80 -2.31
N LEU A 62 4.82 -5.11 -1.60
CA LEU A 62 5.46 -5.65 -0.40
C LEU A 62 4.44 -5.84 0.74
N SER A 63 3.66 -4.81 1.07
CA SER A 63 2.75 -4.77 2.21
C SER A 63 1.50 -5.62 2.03
N ASP A 64 0.94 -5.64 0.82
CA ASP A 64 -0.39 -6.22 0.58
C ASP A 64 -0.34 -7.60 -0.07
N SER A 65 0.82 -8.02 -0.60
CA SER A 65 0.98 -9.30 -1.31
C SER A 65 2.08 -10.16 -0.70
N LEU A 66 3.32 -9.65 -0.67
CA LEU A 66 4.48 -10.45 -0.28
C LEU A 66 4.50 -10.76 1.21
N ILE A 67 4.34 -9.73 2.06
CA ILE A 67 4.33 -9.96 3.50
C ILE A 67 3.12 -10.83 3.87
N PRO A 68 1.86 -10.52 3.51
CA PRO A 68 0.70 -11.37 3.80
C PRO A 68 0.90 -12.83 3.41
N TYR A 69 1.43 -13.11 2.22
CA TYR A 69 1.77 -14.46 1.79
C TYR A 69 2.78 -15.15 2.70
N LEU A 70 3.83 -14.45 3.17
CA LEU A 70 4.74 -15.01 4.18
C LEU A 70 3.98 -15.37 5.47
N GLY A 71 3.05 -14.53 5.91
CA GLY A 71 2.17 -14.83 7.03
C GLY A 71 1.34 -16.10 6.82
N GLU A 72 0.77 -16.28 5.62
CA GLU A 72 0.03 -17.48 5.25
C GLU A 72 0.89 -18.75 5.29
N VAL A 73 2.15 -18.65 4.85
CA VAL A 73 3.14 -19.74 4.89
C VAL A 73 3.51 -20.08 6.33
N LEU A 74 3.84 -19.08 7.16
CA LEU A 74 4.20 -19.29 8.57
C LEU A 74 3.05 -19.88 9.38
N LEU A 75 1.81 -19.47 9.11
CA LEU A 75 0.60 -19.97 9.79
C LEU A 75 0.08 -21.28 9.19
N ALA A 76 0.80 -21.84 8.21
CA ALA A 76 0.44 -23.05 7.50
C ALA A 76 -1.02 -23.04 6.95
N LEU A 77 -1.50 -21.89 6.47
CA LEU A 77 -2.88 -21.75 5.99
C LEU A 77 -3.16 -22.62 4.75
N PRO A 78 -4.39 -23.10 4.56
CA PRO A 78 -4.73 -24.07 3.52
C PRO A 78 -4.76 -23.48 2.10
N ASN A 79 -5.12 -22.20 1.95
CA ASN A 79 -5.34 -21.55 0.65
C ASN A 79 -4.31 -20.43 0.42
N ARG A 80 -3.02 -20.77 0.36
CA ARG A 80 -1.95 -19.77 0.20
C ARG A 80 -1.91 -19.28 -1.23
N GLY A 81 -1.74 -17.97 -1.43
CA GLY A 81 -1.67 -17.39 -2.77
C GLY A 81 -0.93 -16.06 -2.78
N ILE A 82 0.03 -15.92 -3.69
CA ILE A 82 0.66 -14.62 -3.94
C ILE A 82 -0.21 -13.86 -4.92
N HIS A 83 -0.82 -12.75 -4.48
CA HIS A 83 -1.63 -11.88 -5.32
C HIS A 83 -0.89 -10.60 -5.69
N ILE A 84 -0.13 -10.62 -6.79
CA ILE A 84 0.67 -9.47 -7.22
C ILE A 84 -0.19 -8.51 -8.05
N GLY A 85 -0.77 -7.50 -7.40
CA GLY A 85 -1.74 -6.58 -8.02
C GLY A 85 -1.21 -5.88 -9.29
N PHE A 86 0.06 -5.47 -9.31
CA PHE A 86 0.65 -4.80 -10.48
C PHE A 86 0.86 -5.72 -11.69
N ILE A 87 0.84 -7.04 -11.51
CA ILE A 87 0.95 -8.03 -12.60
C ILE A 87 -0.45 -8.53 -12.97
N GLU A 88 -1.20 -9.04 -11.99
CA GLU A 88 -2.53 -9.63 -12.20
C GLU A 88 -3.56 -8.61 -12.71
N LYS A 89 -3.50 -7.39 -12.18
CA LYS A 89 -4.37 -6.27 -12.54
C LYS A 89 -3.53 -5.05 -12.96
N TRP A 90 -2.47 -5.29 -13.73
CA TRP A 90 -1.58 -4.24 -14.22
C TRP A 90 -2.34 -3.05 -14.85
N TRP A 91 -3.40 -3.35 -15.61
CA TRP A 91 -4.26 -2.38 -16.29
C TRP A 91 -5.05 -1.48 -15.34
N LEU A 92 -5.20 -1.88 -14.08
CA LEU A 92 -5.90 -1.12 -13.04
C LEU A 92 -4.89 -0.41 -12.13
N ILE A 93 -3.89 -1.14 -11.63
CA ILE A 93 -2.96 -0.63 -10.62
C ILE A 93 -2.01 0.42 -11.20
N ASN A 94 -1.44 0.20 -12.38
CA ASN A 94 -0.48 1.14 -12.96
C ASN A 94 -1.14 2.48 -13.34
N PRO A 95 -2.29 2.50 -14.03
CA PRO A 95 -2.97 3.78 -14.30
C PRO A 95 -3.41 4.52 -13.05
N LEU A 96 -3.84 3.81 -12.01
CA LEU A 96 -4.24 4.41 -10.74
C LEU A 96 -3.05 4.97 -9.94
N ALA A 97 -1.89 4.31 -9.98
CA ALA A 97 -0.66 4.87 -9.44
C ALA A 97 -0.30 6.18 -10.17
N LEU A 98 -0.35 6.19 -11.51
CA LEU A 98 -0.10 7.41 -12.30
C LEU A 98 -1.14 8.51 -12.00
N LEU A 99 -2.40 8.15 -11.78
CA LEU A 99 -3.45 9.09 -11.36
C LEU A 99 -3.12 9.74 -10.02
N GLY A 100 -2.67 8.97 -9.02
CA GLY A 100 -2.24 9.51 -7.73
C GLY A 100 -1.07 10.50 -7.87
N ILE A 101 -0.07 10.17 -8.69
CA ILE A 101 1.06 11.05 -9.01
C ILE A 101 0.57 12.33 -9.71
N GLY A 102 -0.36 12.20 -10.65
CA GLY A 102 -0.98 13.32 -11.36
C GLY A 102 -1.72 14.26 -10.42
N ILE A 103 -2.51 13.73 -9.48
CA ILE A 103 -3.18 14.54 -8.46
C ILE A 103 -2.15 15.29 -7.61
N ALA A 104 -1.08 14.62 -7.16
CA ALA A 104 -0.01 15.26 -6.39
C ALA A 104 0.71 16.36 -7.19
N TYR A 105 0.85 16.18 -8.50
CA TYR A 105 1.45 17.16 -9.40
C TYR A 105 0.63 18.46 -9.45
N PHE A 106 -0.70 18.40 -9.41
CA PHE A 106 -1.53 19.61 -9.42
C PHE A 106 -1.85 20.13 -8.01
N ARG A 107 -2.21 19.25 -7.07
CA ARG A 107 -2.67 19.57 -5.72
C ARG A 107 -2.04 18.64 -4.68
N PRO A 108 -0.78 18.89 -4.28
CA PRO A 108 -0.10 18.03 -3.32
C PRO A 108 -0.77 18.10 -1.94
N SER A 109 -1.03 16.95 -1.33
CA SER A 109 -1.63 16.82 0.01
C SER A 109 -1.12 15.54 0.68
N THR A 110 -0.89 15.58 1.98
CA THR A 110 -0.22 14.48 2.71
C THR A 110 -1.06 13.93 3.86
N LYS A 111 -1.67 14.77 4.70
CA LYS A 111 -2.34 14.33 5.94
C LYS A 111 -3.52 13.37 5.70
N PHE A 112 -4.54 13.80 4.96
CA PHE A 112 -5.71 12.97 4.68
C PHE A 112 -5.36 11.76 3.80
N PRO A 113 -4.60 11.92 2.70
CA PRO A 113 -4.18 10.77 1.89
C PRO A 113 -3.35 9.74 2.66
N HIS A 114 -2.48 10.16 3.60
CA HIS A 114 -1.68 9.23 4.41
C HIS A 114 -2.55 8.45 5.39
N ALA A 115 -3.46 9.13 6.11
CA ALA A 115 -4.39 8.46 7.01
C ALA A 115 -5.27 7.45 6.25
N GLY A 116 -5.79 7.83 5.08
CA GLY A 116 -6.56 6.95 4.22
C GLY A 116 -5.74 5.76 3.71
N HIS A 117 -4.51 5.99 3.25
CA HIS A 117 -3.61 4.93 2.76
C HIS A 117 -3.35 3.87 3.83
N VAL A 118 -2.97 4.29 5.04
CA VAL A 118 -2.67 3.38 6.16
C VAL A 118 -3.90 2.56 6.56
N LEU A 119 -5.08 3.19 6.64
CA LEU A 119 -6.33 2.50 6.95
C LEU A 119 -6.69 1.47 5.88
N LEU A 120 -6.64 1.86 4.60
CA LEU A 120 -7.01 0.97 3.49
C LEU A 120 -6.04 -0.20 3.32
N SER A 121 -4.73 -0.01 3.52
CA SER A 121 -3.76 -1.11 3.47
C SER A 121 -3.94 -2.08 4.65
N THR A 122 -4.31 -1.57 5.84
CA THR A 122 -4.66 -2.43 7.00
C THR A 122 -5.87 -3.30 6.68
N TRP A 123 -6.90 -2.73 6.05
CA TRP A 123 -8.08 -3.49 5.65
C TRP A 123 -7.79 -4.46 4.49
N ALA A 124 -7.02 -4.05 3.47
CA ALA A 124 -6.67 -4.93 2.36
C ALA A 124 -5.92 -6.19 2.86
N SER A 125 -4.91 -6.00 3.70
CA SER A 125 -4.14 -7.10 4.29
C SER A 125 -4.98 -7.99 5.21
N LEU A 126 -5.92 -7.41 5.97
CA LEU A 126 -6.88 -8.17 6.77
C LEU A 126 -7.75 -9.09 5.89
N PHE A 127 -8.32 -8.56 4.80
CA PHE A 127 -9.13 -9.35 3.87
C PHE A 127 -8.32 -10.39 3.11
N HIS A 128 -7.03 -10.14 2.83
CA HIS A 128 -6.11 -11.13 2.27
C HIS A 128 -5.95 -12.34 3.21
N ILE A 129 -5.70 -12.10 4.49
CA ILE A 129 -5.61 -13.17 5.48
C ILE A 129 -6.96 -13.91 5.59
N ILE A 130 -8.08 -13.20 5.64
CA ILE A 130 -9.42 -13.82 5.69
C ILE A 130 -9.67 -14.70 4.46
N MET A 131 -9.20 -14.33 3.26
CA MET A 131 -9.29 -15.19 2.08
C MET A 131 -8.54 -16.51 2.25
N ALA A 132 -7.36 -16.46 2.84
CA ALA A 132 -6.53 -17.64 3.08
C ALA A 132 -7.05 -18.52 4.22
N MET A 133 -7.98 -18.00 5.04
CA MET A 133 -8.55 -18.70 6.19
C MET A 133 -9.69 -19.65 5.79
N GLY A 134 -9.54 -20.93 6.18
CA GLY A 134 -10.55 -21.97 6.00
C GLY A 134 -11.09 -22.56 7.30
N ARG A 135 -10.80 -21.97 8.47
CA ARG A 135 -11.09 -22.53 9.81
C ARG A 135 -11.60 -21.46 10.77
N SER A 136 -12.27 -21.89 11.84
CA SER A 136 -12.59 -21.02 12.99
C SER A 136 -11.31 -20.58 13.71
N ILE A 137 -11.32 -19.34 14.21
CA ILE A 137 -10.14 -18.66 14.75
C ILE A 137 -10.20 -18.64 16.27
N ASN A 138 -9.09 -18.98 16.93
CA ASN A 138 -8.94 -18.84 18.39
C ASN A 138 -8.38 -17.44 18.72
N SER A 139 -8.60 -16.94 19.95
CA SER A 139 -8.16 -15.61 20.41
C SER A 139 -6.67 -15.36 20.19
N MET A 140 -5.83 -16.40 20.33
CA MET A 140 -4.38 -16.28 20.10
C MET A 140 -4.03 -15.99 18.64
N THR A 141 -4.77 -16.55 17.69
CA THR A 141 -4.56 -16.31 16.27
C THR A 141 -4.95 -14.89 15.88
N TYR A 142 -6.00 -14.32 16.50
CA TYR A 142 -6.33 -12.90 16.31
C TYR A 142 -5.20 -11.97 16.78
N LEU A 143 -4.56 -12.27 17.90
CA LEU A 143 -3.42 -11.50 18.40
C LEU A 143 -2.24 -11.56 17.42
N ILE A 144 -1.93 -12.75 16.89
CA ILE A 144 -0.86 -12.94 15.91
C ILE A 144 -1.18 -12.17 14.62
N ILE A 145 -2.41 -12.27 14.10
CA ILE A 145 -2.85 -11.50 12.91
C ILE A 145 -2.72 -10.00 13.16
N PHE A 146 -3.12 -9.51 14.34
CA PHE A 146 -3.01 -8.09 14.67
C PHE A 146 -1.56 -7.61 14.67
N ILE A 147 -0.65 -8.31 15.37
CA ILE A 147 0.78 -7.96 15.41
C ILE A 147 1.38 -8.02 14.00
N PHE A 148 1.01 -9.06 13.27
CA PHE A 148 1.47 -9.27 11.90
C PHE A 148 1.03 -8.12 10.99
N LEU A 149 -0.25 -7.76 10.98
CA LEU A 149 -0.79 -6.65 10.19
C LEU A 149 -0.13 -5.32 10.57
N PHE A 150 0.09 -5.08 11.87
CA PHE A 150 0.77 -3.88 12.33
C PHE A 150 2.20 -3.80 11.76
N LEU A 151 2.98 -4.88 11.85
CA LEU A 151 4.34 -4.90 11.32
C LEU A 151 4.37 -4.90 9.78
N SER A 152 3.47 -5.62 9.14
CA SER A 152 3.44 -5.82 7.69
C SER A 152 2.91 -4.64 6.91
N VAL A 153 2.06 -3.81 7.55
CA VAL A 153 1.44 -2.67 6.90
C VAL A 153 2.07 -1.37 7.37
N TRP A 154 2.06 -1.08 8.67
CA TRP A 154 2.47 0.25 9.13
C TRP A 154 3.93 0.53 8.86
N VAL A 155 4.83 -0.41 9.14
CA VAL A 155 6.27 -0.18 8.97
C VAL A 155 6.62 0.12 7.50
N PRO A 156 6.28 -0.75 6.53
CA PRO A 156 6.61 -0.48 5.13
C PRO A 156 5.83 0.72 4.57
N CYS A 157 4.55 0.90 4.89
CA CYS A 157 3.76 2.02 4.37
C CYS A 157 4.25 3.38 4.89
N CYS A 158 4.59 3.50 6.18
CA CYS A 158 5.15 4.74 6.73
C CYS A 158 6.56 5.02 6.20
N LEU A 159 7.39 3.98 6.04
CA LEU A 159 8.71 4.10 5.42
C LEU A 159 8.60 4.60 3.98
N SER A 160 7.62 4.11 3.22
CA SER A 160 7.33 4.57 1.86
C SER A 160 6.90 6.02 1.81
N ASP A 161 5.85 6.35 2.55
CA ASP A 161 5.14 7.59 2.34
C ASP A 161 5.94 8.79 2.85
N ILE A 162 6.79 8.58 3.86
CA ILE A 162 7.50 9.63 4.57
C ILE A 162 9.01 9.57 4.29
N ILE A 163 9.67 8.47 4.63
CA ILE A 163 11.14 8.41 4.64
C ILE A 163 11.68 8.35 3.22
N PHE A 164 11.15 7.47 2.37
CA PHE A 164 11.64 7.25 1.00
C PHE A 164 11.65 8.55 0.16
N PRO A 165 10.57 9.34 0.06
CA PRO A 165 10.54 10.64 -0.62
C PRO A 165 11.58 11.63 -0.12
N LEU A 166 11.80 11.66 1.21
CA LEU A 166 12.67 12.63 1.85
C LEU A 166 14.15 12.35 1.62
N ILE A 167 14.54 11.09 1.38
CA ILE A 167 15.92 10.73 0.99
C ILE A 167 16.34 11.45 -0.30
N PHE A 168 15.41 11.70 -1.21
CA PHE A 168 15.68 12.38 -2.48
C PHE A 168 15.57 13.91 -2.40
N VAL A 169 15.23 14.46 -1.23
CA VAL A 169 15.27 15.90 -0.98
C VAL A 169 16.68 16.24 -0.50
N LYS A 170 17.50 16.82 -1.39
CA LYS A 170 18.81 17.37 -1.00
C LYS A 170 18.64 18.34 0.17
N LYS A 171 19.53 18.25 1.17
CA LYS A 171 19.74 19.32 2.16
C LYS A 171 20.37 20.54 1.48
#